data_AF-A0A6I0DX40-F1
#
_entry.id   AF-A0A6I0DX40-F1
#
_cell.length_a   1.000
_cell.length_b   1.000
_cell.length_c   1.000
_cell.angle_alpha   90.00
_cell.angle_beta   90.00
_cell.angle_gamma   90.00
#
_symmetry.space_group_name_H-M   'P 1'
#
loop_
_entity.id
_entity.type
_entity.pdbx_description
1 polymer ?
#
loop_
_entity_poly.entity_id
_entity_poly.type
_entity_poly.pdbx_seq_one_letter_code
_entity_poly.pdbx_strand_id
1 'polypeptide(L)'
;MSFDGKVVDQQTTTFGIRSIEFSAEKGFLLNGENVLLKGGCMHHDNGPLGAATIDRAEERRVELMKAYGFNAIRTSHNPPSKQFLNACDRLGI
;
A
#
# COMPACT_ATOMS: atom_id res chain seq x y z
N MET A 1 10.33 -23.60 -8.10
CA MET A 1 11.16 -24.82 -8.04
C MET A 1 10.67 -25.80 -9.10
N SER A 2 11.58 -26.53 -9.76
CA SER A 2 11.21 -27.60 -10.69
C SER A 2 11.93 -28.90 -10.36
N PHE A 3 11.24 -30.02 -10.53
CA PHE A 3 11.77 -31.37 -10.37
C PHE A 3 11.40 -32.20 -11.61
N ASP A 4 12.37 -32.90 -12.21
CA ASP A 4 12.21 -33.66 -13.46
C ASP A 4 11.52 -32.86 -14.60
N GLY A 5 11.91 -31.59 -14.75
CA GLY A 5 11.36 -30.71 -15.79
C GLY A 5 9.94 -30.21 -15.53
N LYS A 6 9.33 -30.52 -14.39
CA LYS A 6 8.00 -30.03 -13.99
C LYS A 6 8.11 -28.98 -12.90
N VAL A 7 7.35 -27.89 -13.03
CA VAL A 7 7.23 -26.88 -11.96
C VAL A 7 6.51 -27.52 -10.78
N VAL A 8 7.15 -27.52 -9.61
CA VAL A 8 6.59 -28.05 -8.36
C VAL A 8 6.28 -26.96 -7.34
N ASP A 9 6.79 -25.75 -7.56
CA ASP A 9 6.49 -24.57 -6.75
C ASP A 9 6.72 -23.30 -7.58
N GLN A 10 5.84 -22.31 -7.42
CA GLN A 10 5.93 -21.02 -8.08
C GLN A 10 5.38 -19.94 -7.16
N GLN A 11 6.12 -18.85 -7.02
CA GLN A 11 5.65 -17.64 -6.37
C GLN A 11 5.67 -16.48 -7.36
N THR A 12 4.65 -15.63 -7.26
CA THR A 12 4.53 -14.42 -8.08
C THR A 12 4.34 -13.24 -7.14
N THR A 13 5.11 -12.18 -7.36
CA THR A 13 5.05 -10.94 -6.58
C THR A 13 5.01 -9.77 -7.55
N THR A 14 4.01 -8.91 -7.38
CA THR A 14 3.92 -7.65 -8.11
C THR A 14 4.84 -6.61 -7.47
N PHE A 15 5.49 -5.77 -8.27
CA PHE A 15 6.31 -4.66 -7.78
C PHE A 15 6.18 -3.45 -8.72
N GLY A 16 6.49 -2.26 -8.20
CA GLY A 16 6.48 -1.00 -8.95
C GLY A 16 7.86 -0.34 -8.97
N ILE A 17 8.32 0.06 -10.16
CA ILE A 17 9.57 0.79 -10.36
C ILE A 17 9.32 2.29 -10.13
N ARG A 18 10.06 2.89 -9.19
CA ARG A 18 9.99 4.32 -8.87
C ARG A 18 11.28 4.79 -8.22
N SER A 19 11.64 6.07 -8.41
CA SER A 19 12.66 6.74 -7.61
C SER A 19 12.01 7.61 -6.54
N ILE A 20 12.64 7.64 -5.37
CA ILE A 20 12.19 8.41 -4.21
C ILE A 20 13.38 9.21 -3.70
N GLU A 21 13.18 10.51 -3.52
CA GLU A 21 14.15 11.40 -2.89
C GLU A 21 13.48 12.21 -1.78
N PHE A 22 14.23 12.47 -0.71
CA PHE A 22 13.81 13.36 0.37
C PHE A 22 14.96 14.29 0.73
N SER A 23 14.69 15.59 0.81
CA SER A 23 15.66 16.61 1.24
C SER A 23 14.98 17.69 2.07
N ALA A 24 15.75 18.44 2.86
CA ALA A 24 15.22 19.54 3.66
C ALA A 24 14.76 20.71 2.76
N GLU A 25 15.40 20.89 1.61
CA GLU A 25 15.17 22.00 0.69
C GLU A 25 14.02 21.71 -0.28
N LYS A 26 13.97 20.49 -0.83
CA LYS A 26 12.98 20.12 -1.87
C LYS A 26 11.83 19.28 -1.34
N GLY A 27 11.87 18.78 -0.10
CA GLY A 27 10.84 17.88 0.42
C GLY A 27 10.88 16.50 -0.25
N PHE A 28 9.71 15.90 -0.46
CA PHE A 28 9.54 14.59 -1.11
C PHE A 28 9.45 14.72 -2.62
N LEU A 29 10.27 13.95 -3.33
CA LEU A 29 10.18 13.78 -4.77
C LEU A 29 9.85 12.33 -5.10
N LEU A 30 8.90 12.15 -6.01
CA LEU A 30 8.55 10.88 -6.61
C LEU A 30 8.85 10.96 -8.10
N ASN A 31 9.75 10.12 -8.60
CA ASN A 31 10.18 10.14 -10.01
C ASN A 31 10.70 11.52 -10.47
N GLY A 32 11.39 12.25 -9.58
CA GLY A 32 11.93 13.58 -9.86
C GLY A 32 10.94 14.74 -9.67
N GLU A 33 9.65 14.45 -9.51
CA GLU A 33 8.60 15.47 -9.33
C GLU A 33 8.31 15.70 -7.85
N ASN A 34 8.16 16.97 -7.45
CA ASN A 34 7.81 17.32 -6.08
C ASN A 34 6.37 16.88 -5.77
N VAL A 35 6.19 16.09 -4.71
CA VAL A 35 4.87 15.66 -4.25
C VAL A 35 4.71 16.00 -2.78
N LEU A 36 3.72 16.85 -2.47
CA LEU A 36 3.32 17.07 -1.07
C LEU A 36 2.55 15.85 -0.56
N LEU A 37 3.08 15.17 0.46
CA LEU A 37 2.41 14.05 1.13
C LEU A 37 1.29 14.57 2.04
N LYS A 38 0.06 14.46 1.55
CA LYS A 38 -1.19 14.75 2.27
C LYS A 38 -1.71 13.44 2.84
N GLY A 39 -1.19 13.07 4.00
CA GLY A 39 -1.39 11.76 4.60
C GLY A 39 -2.27 11.71 5.84
N GLY A 40 -2.69 10.49 6.19
CA GLY A 40 -3.44 10.17 7.41
C GLY A 40 -2.86 8.94 8.13
N CYS A 41 -3.14 8.81 9.43
CA CYS A 41 -2.84 7.59 10.17
C CYS A 41 -4.00 6.60 10.01
N MET A 42 -3.69 5.31 9.86
CA MET A 42 -4.70 4.26 9.73
C MET A 42 -4.44 3.14 10.72
N HIS A 43 -5.46 2.81 11.51
CA HIS A 43 -5.48 1.63 12.37
C HIS A 43 -6.10 0.44 11.61
N HIS A 44 -5.85 -0.78 12.07
CA HIS A 44 -6.16 -1.98 11.28
C HIS A 44 -7.61 -2.45 11.39
N ASP A 45 -8.43 -1.85 12.25
CA ASP A 45 -9.83 -2.21 12.42
C ASP A 45 -10.74 -1.58 11.35
N ASN A 46 -11.82 -2.30 11.03
CA ASN A 46 -12.81 -1.95 10.02
C ASN A 46 -14.21 -1.77 10.64
N GLY A 47 -14.27 -1.12 11.80
CA GLY A 47 -15.53 -0.85 12.52
C GLY A 47 -16.22 -2.14 12.99
N PRO A 48 -17.46 -2.45 12.56
CA PRO A 48 -18.18 -3.67 12.99
C PRO A 48 -17.47 -4.99 12.67
N LEU A 49 -16.55 -4.98 11.70
CA LEU A 49 -15.74 -6.15 11.34
C LEU A 49 -14.57 -6.39 12.31
N GLY A 50 -14.30 -5.44 13.22
CA GLY A 50 -13.13 -5.47 14.08
C GLY A 50 -11.84 -5.55 13.28
N ALA A 51 -10.88 -6.34 13.76
CA ALA A 51 -9.59 -6.56 13.12
C ALA A 51 -9.60 -7.61 11.99
N ALA A 52 -10.77 -8.17 11.62
CA ALA A 52 -10.85 -9.13 10.54
C ALA A 52 -10.45 -8.47 9.22
N THR A 53 -9.44 -9.05 8.56
CA THR A 53 -8.98 -8.56 7.26
C THR A 53 -9.78 -9.24 6.16
N ILE A 54 -10.59 -8.46 5.44
CA ILE A 54 -11.38 -8.90 4.30
C ILE A 54 -10.97 -8.07 3.09
N ASP A 55 -10.53 -8.70 2.01
CA ASP A 55 -9.96 -8.05 0.81
C ASP A 55 -10.78 -6.84 0.34
N ARG A 56 -12.11 -7.00 0.19
CA ARG A 56 -12.99 -5.91 -0.26
C ARG A 56 -13.09 -4.76 0.75
N ALA A 57 -13.05 -5.05 2.05
CA ALA A 57 -13.11 -4.02 3.09
C ALA A 57 -11.83 -3.18 3.09
N GLU A 58 -10.68 -3.83 2.94
CA GLU A 58 -9.38 -3.18 2.81
C GLU A 58 -9.28 -2.30 1.57
N GLU A 59 -9.71 -2.82 0.43
CA GLU A 59 -9.77 -2.05 -0.81
C GLU A 59 -10.70 -0.84 -0.69
N ARG A 60 -11.91 -1.02 -0.12
CA ARG A 60 -12.86 0.07 0.10
C ARG A 60 -12.26 1.19 0.94
N ARG A 61 -11.51 0.81 1.98
CA ARG A 61 -10.85 1.74 2.88
C ARG A 61 -9.84 2.62 2.14
N VAL A 62 -9.02 2.01 1.29
CA VAL A 62 -8.04 2.74 0.46
C VAL A 62 -8.74 3.59 -0.60
N GLU A 63 -9.80 3.09 -1.26
CA GLU A 63 -10.63 3.85 -2.21
C GLU A 63 -11.18 5.13 -1.57
N LEU A 64 -11.74 5.02 -0.36
CA LEU A 64 -12.30 6.16 0.37
C LEU A 64 -11.21 7.19 0.70
N MET A 65 -10.07 6.75 1.24
CA MET A 65 -8.96 7.67 1.52
C MET A 65 -8.50 8.41 0.27
N LYS A 66 -8.31 7.70 -0.84
CA LYS A 66 -7.95 8.33 -2.12
C LYS A 66 -9.02 9.32 -2.58
N ALA A 67 -10.29 8.97 -2.48
CA ALA A 67 -11.41 9.85 -2.84
C ALA A 67 -11.47 11.13 -1.98
N TYR A 68 -11.05 11.06 -0.72
CA TYR A 68 -10.91 12.22 0.17
C TYR A 68 -9.60 13.02 -0.06
N GLY A 69 -8.80 12.65 -1.06
CA GLY A 69 -7.60 13.40 -1.45
C GLY A 69 -6.32 13.01 -0.71
N PHE A 70 -6.33 11.90 0.04
CA PHE A 70 -5.11 11.36 0.63
C PHE A 70 -4.23 10.70 -0.43
N ASN A 71 -2.93 10.97 -0.38
CA ASN A 71 -1.90 10.36 -1.23
C ASN A 71 -0.78 9.69 -0.43
N ALA A 72 -0.97 9.52 0.88
CA ALA A 72 -0.02 8.88 1.76
C ALA A 72 -0.77 8.29 2.96
N ILE A 73 -0.34 7.14 3.45
CA ILE A 73 -0.92 6.53 4.66
C ILE A 73 0.19 6.05 5.58
N ARG A 74 0.07 6.40 6.86
CA ARG A 74 0.89 5.84 7.93
C ARG A 74 0.11 4.70 8.60
N THR A 75 0.57 3.47 8.40
CA THR A 75 0.02 2.28 9.07
C THR A 75 0.47 2.25 10.53
N SER A 76 -0.45 2.58 11.44
CA SER A 76 -0.16 2.66 12.88
C SER A 76 -1.02 1.64 13.64
N HIS A 77 -0.54 0.99 14.69
CA HIS A 77 0.83 0.98 15.22
C HIS A 77 1.58 -0.32 14.91
N ASN A 78 0.97 -1.16 14.06
CA ASN A 78 1.40 -2.52 13.80
C ASN A 78 1.59 -2.75 12.30
N PRO A 79 2.31 -3.80 11.89
CA PRO A 79 2.32 -4.24 10.50
C PRO A 79 0.90 -4.39 9.96
N PRO A 80 0.56 -3.75 8.81
CA PRO A 80 -0.75 -3.88 8.20
C PRO A 80 -0.93 -5.27 7.57
N SER A 81 -2.16 -5.57 7.14
CA SER A 81 -2.42 -6.77 6.36
C SER A 81 -1.84 -6.68 4.94
N LYS A 82 -1.56 -7.84 4.33
CA LYS A 82 -1.11 -7.90 2.92
C LYS A 82 -2.17 -7.35 1.97
N GLN A 83 -3.45 -7.59 2.28
CA GLN A 83 -4.60 -7.11 1.53
C GLN A 83 -4.61 -5.57 1.43
N PHE A 84 -4.36 -4.91 2.56
CA PHE A 84 -4.27 -3.45 2.62
C PHE A 84 -3.10 -2.93 1.77
N LEU A 85 -1.91 -3.51 1.91
CA LEU A 85 -0.74 -3.14 1.12
C LEU A 85 -0.98 -3.35 -0.38
N ASN A 86 -1.53 -4.50 -0.77
CA ASN A 86 -1.89 -4.78 -2.16
C ASN A 86 -2.90 -3.77 -2.71
N ALA A 87 -3.83 -3.28 -1.89
CA ALA A 87 -4.78 -2.24 -2.30
C ALA A 87 -4.09 -0.88 -2.48
N CYS A 88 -3.18 -0.49 -1.57
CA CYS A 88 -2.35 0.70 -1.73
C CYS A 88 -1.53 0.65 -3.02
N ASP A 89 -0.87 -0.48 -3.29
CA ASP A 89 -0.07 -0.69 -4.52
C ASP A 89 -0.92 -0.51 -5.79
N ARG A 90 -2.12 -1.12 -5.84
CA ARG A 90 -3.03 -1.02 -6.99
C ARG A 90 -3.60 0.40 -7.16
N LEU A 91 -3.91 1.07 -6.06
CA LEU A 91 -4.57 2.37 -6.08
C LEU A 91 -3.57 3.53 -6.09
N GLY A 92 -2.27 3.29 -6.00
CA GLY A 92 -1.25 4.32 -6.04
C GLY A 92 -1.30 5.25 -4.82
N ILE A 93 -1.37 4.64 -3.63
CA ILE A 93 -1.12 5.30 -2.36
C ILE A 93 0.34 5.11 -1.95
#